data_AF-A0A950YQD1-F1
#
_entry.id   AF-A0A950YQD1-F1
#
_cell.length_a   1.000
_cell.length_b   1.000
_cell.length_c   1.000
_cell.angle_alpha   90.00
_cell.angle_beta   90.00
_cell.angle_gamma   90.00
#
_symmetry.space_group_name_H-M   'P 1'
#
loop_
_entity.id
_entity.type
_entity.pdbx_description
1 polymer ?
#
loop_
_entity_poly.entity_id
_entity_poly.type
_entity_poly.pdbx_seq_one_letter_code
_entity_poly.pdbx_strand_id
1 'polypeptide(L)'
;PLNFNAVAQANLDGSAVMPAFIRAVNPYGVAVDGQHIYWADRTTGAIGRADLDGSGVDPSVITGAKNPQGVAVNGQHIYWSNSGIGAIGEANLDGSGVQQRFITGAKNPFGMAVDAEHIY
;
A
#
# COMPACT_ATOMS: atom_id res chain seq x y z
N PRO A 1 19.68 -3.76 18.35
CA PRO A 1 19.14 -3.38 17.02
C PRO A 1 17.80 -2.67 17.19
N LEU A 2 17.68 -1.42 16.72
CA LEU A 2 16.41 -0.70 16.76
C LEU A 2 15.46 -1.38 15.76
N ASN A 3 14.38 -1.98 16.26
CA ASN A 3 13.29 -2.52 15.45
C ASN A 3 12.57 -1.33 14.81
N PHE A 4 12.98 -0.95 13.60
CA PHE A 4 12.21 -0.04 12.78
C PHE A 4 11.24 -0.86 11.94
N ASN A 5 9.99 -0.40 11.87
CA ASN A 5 9.02 -0.92 10.93
C ASN A 5 9.37 -0.38 9.54
N ALA A 6 9.42 -1.25 8.53
CA ALA A 6 9.88 -0.88 7.20
C ALA A 6 9.33 -1.81 6.12
N VAL A 7 9.32 -1.33 4.89
CA VAL A 7 9.28 -2.18 3.70
C VAL A 7 10.71 -2.64 3.42
N ALA A 8 10.90 -3.95 3.26
CA ALA A 8 12.18 -4.56 2.93
C ALA A 8 12.28 -4.88 1.44
N GLN A 9 13.50 -4.95 0.91
CA GLN A 9 13.78 -5.35 -0.46
C GLN A 9 14.87 -6.43 -0.47
N ALA A 10 14.82 -7.34 -1.43
CA ALA A 10 15.87 -8.33 -1.70
C ALA A 10 15.81 -8.74 -3.17
N ASN A 11 16.88 -9.34 -3.68
CA ASN A 11 16.87 -9.99 -4.98
C ASN A 11 15.98 -11.26 -4.95
N LEU A 12 15.50 -11.68 -6.11
CA LEU A 12 14.66 -12.89 -6.24
C LEU A 12 15.40 -14.18 -5.85
N ASP A 13 16.73 -14.17 -5.90
CA ASP A 13 17.58 -15.28 -5.42
C ASP A 13 17.82 -15.25 -3.89
N GLY A 14 17.22 -14.29 -3.18
CA GLY A 14 17.36 -14.09 -1.74
C GLY A 14 18.60 -13.30 -1.31
N SER A 15 19.42 -12.83 -2.26
CA SER A 15 20.60 -12.00 -1.98
C SER A 15 20.24 -10.51 -1.82
N ALA A 16 21.24 -9.68 -1.49
CA ALA A 16 21.12 -8.22 -1.38
C ALA A 16 19.96 -7.73 -0.48
N VAL A 17 19.74 -8.40 0.65
CA VAL A 17 18.65 -8.06 1.58
C VAL A 17 18.88 -6.68 2.20
N MET A 18 17.88 -5.82 2.05
CA MET A 18 17.77 -4.51 2.68
C MET A 18 16.54 -4.49 3.60
N PRO A 19 16.70 -4.83 4.90
CA PRO A 19 15.58 -4.96 5.83
C PRO A 19 14.81 -3.66 6.10
N ALA A 20 15.43 -2.52 5.86
CA ALA A 20 14.87 -1.20 6.11
C ALA A 20 14.97 -0.30 4.87
N PHE A 21 14.59 -0.85 3.72
CA PHE A 21 14.67 -0.16 2.42
C PHE A 21 13.84 1.12 2.41
N ILE A 22 12.57 1.05 2.84
CA ILE A 22 11.72 2.22 3.08
C ILE A 22 11.25 2.20 4.53
N ARG A 23 11.55 3.26 5.29
CA ARG A 23 11.08 3.41 6.66
C ARG A 23 9.61 3.84 6.68
N ALA A 24 8.81 3.18 7.50
CA ALA A 24 7.41 3.52 7.73
C ALA A 24 7.08 3.39 9.22
N VAL A 25 5.87 3.79 9.62
CA VAL A 25 5.48 3.72 11.04
C VAL A 25 4.99 2.32 11.38
N ASN A 26 4.11 1.77 10.56
CA ASN A 26 3.54 0.43 10.73
C ASN A 26 3.02 -0.10 9.38
N PRO A 27 3.93 -0.41 8.43
CA PRO A 27 3.57 -0.88 7.11
C PRO A 27 3.01 -2.30 7.19
N TYR A 28 1.96 -2.57 6.42
CA TYR A 28 1.36 -3.90 6.25
C TYR A 28 1.53 -4.34 4.78
N GLY A 29 0.45 -4.39 4.02
CA GLY A 29 0.48 -4.79 2.62
C GLY A 29 1.30 -3.82 1.79
N VAL A 30 2.01 -4.38 0.81
CA VAL A 30 2.85 -3.68 -0.16
C VAL A 30 2.49 -4.15 -1.56
N ALA A 31 2.50 -3.24 -2.52
CA ALA A 31 2.35 -3.54 -3.94
C ALA A 31 3.30 -2.66 -4.75
N VAL A 32 3.59 -3.05 -6.00
CA VAL A 32 4.46 -2.29 -6.90
C VAL A 32 3.81 -2.20 -8.27
N ASP A 33 3.98 -1.06 -8.94
CA ASP A 33 3.74 -0.93 -10.37
C ASP A 33 5.07 -0.78 -11.13
N GLY A 34 5.05 -0.32 -12.38
CA GLY A 34 6.25 -0.12 -13.18
C GLY A 34 7.15 1.04 -12.71
N GLN A 35 6.73 1.85 -11.75
CA GLN A 35 7.41 3.09 -11.33
C GLN A 35 7.53 3.24 -9.81
N HIS A 36 6.59 2.72 -9.03
CA HIS A 36 6.46 3.01 -7.62
C HIS A 36 6.19 1.77 -6.77
N ILE A 37 6.55 1.90 -5.49
CA ILE A 37 6.21 1.03 -4.38
C ILE A 37 5.12 1.71 -3.58
N TYR A 38 4.05 0.98 -3.25
CA TYR A 38 2.95 1.45 -2.42
C TYR A 38 2.83 0.58 -1.16
N TRP A 39 2.53 1.18 -0.02
CA TRP A 39 2.29 0.42 1.22
C TRP A 39 1.14 1.00 2.03
N ALA A 40 0.39 0.13 2.70
CA ALA A 40 -0.57 0.52 3.72
C ALA A 40 0.15 0.76 5.04
N ASP A 41 -0.02 1.93 5.66
CA ASP A 41 0.42 2.19 7.03
C ASP A 41 -0.79 2.22 7.97
N ARG A 42 -0.86 1.19 8.81
CA ARG A 42 -2.01 0.95 9.69
C ARG A 42 -2.11 1.98 10.81
N THR A 43 -0.96 2.49 11.28
CA THR A 43 -0.91 3.42 12.42
C THR A 43 -1.26 4.84 11.97
N THR A 44 -0.73 5.27 10.83
CA THR A 44 -1.03 6.62 10.31
C THR A 44 -2.37 6.68 9.57
N GLY A 45 -2.93 5.54 9.15
CA GLY A 45 -4.16 5.50 8.36
C GLY A 45 -3.93 6.07 6.96
N ALA A 46 -2.77 5.78 6.38
CA ALA A 46 -2.35 6.29 5.09
C ALA A 46 -1.92 5.15 4.15
N ILE A 47 -1.93 5.44 2.85
CA ILE A 47 -1.15 4.69 1.87
C ILE A 47 0.05 5.58 1.53
N GLY A 48 1.26 5.01 1.62
CA GLY A 48 2.49 5.67 1.22
C GLY A 48 2.95 5.24 -0.18
N ARG A 49 3.86 6.02 -0.76
CA ARG A 49 4.48 5.77 -2.06
C ARG A 49 5.98 6.09 -2.02
N ALA A 50 6.77 5.37 -2.79
CA ALA A 50 8.16 5.66 -3.09
C ALA A 50 8.48 5.21 -4.52
N ASP A 51 9.56 5.70 -5.10
CA ASP A 51 10.08 5.18 -6.36
C ASP A 51 10.69 3.78 -6.15
N LEU A 52 10.81 2.97 -7.22
CA LEU A 52 11.35 1.60 -7.12
C LEU A 52 12.79 1.53 -6.58
N ASP A 53 13.55 2.62 -6.68
CA ASP A 53 14.90 2.77 -6.11
C ASP A 53 14.91 3.23 -4.64
N GLY A 54 13.73 3.41 -4.04
CA GLY A 54 13.55 3.84 -2.65
C GLY A 54 13.65 5.36 -2.46
N SER A 55 13.84 6.14 -3.52
CA SER A 55 13.76 7.60 -3.47
C SER A 55 12.29 8.07 -3.53
N GLY A 56 12.07 9.40 -3.51
CA GLY A 56 10.72 9.96 -3.66
C GLY A 56 9.71 9.58 -2.57
N VAL A 57 10.16 9.19 -1.37
CA VAL A 57 9.29 8.70 -0.30
C VAL A 57 8.27 9.76 0.13
N ASP A 58 6.99 9.45 -0.09
CA ASP A 58 5.84 10.15 0.46
C ASP A 58 5.02 9.17 1.32
N PRO A 59 5.11 9.25 2.66
CA PRO A 59 4.41 8.33 3.55
C PRO A 59 2.89 8.56 3.62
N SER A 60 2.37 9.55 2.89
CA SER A 60 1.00 10.05 3.03
C SER A 60 0.36 10.45 1.71
N VAL A 61 0.74 9.82 0.60
CA VAL A 61 0.16 10.10 -0.73
C VAL A 61 -1.37 9.98 -0.73
N ILE A 62 -1.91 9.06 0.09
CA ILE A 62 -3.35 8.96 0.38
C ILE A 62 -3.51 8.97 1.90
N THR A 63 -4.40 9.81 2.42
CA THR A 63 -4.70 9.91 3.86
C THR A 63 -6.16 9.61 4.18
N GLY A 64 -6.46 9.39 5.46
CA GLY A 64 -7.83 9.25 5.96
C GLY A 64 -8.39 7.82 5.89
N ALA A 65 -7.58 6.84 5.48
CA ALA A 65 -7.95 5.43 5.56
C ALA A 65 -8.16 5.00 7.02
N LYS A 66 -9.02 4.02 7.23
CA LYS A 66 -9.42 3.48 8.54
C LYS A 66 -8.92 2.05 8.63
N ASN A 67 -7.80 1.88 9.34
CA ASN A 67 -7.18 0.58 9.53
C ASN A 67 -6.83 -0.10 8.18
N PRO A 68 -6.04 0.56 7.29
CA PRO A 68 -5.64 -0.05 6.02
C PRO A 68 -4.77 -1.28 6.27
N GLN A 69 -4.97 -2.35 5.49
CA GLN A 69 -4.27 -3.63 5.69
C GLN A 69 -3.48 -4.05 4.45
N GLY A 70 -4.15 -4.17 3.31
CA GLY A 70 -3.59 -4.61 2.04
C GLY A 70 -3.65 -3.50 1.01
N VAL A 71 -2.74 -3.58 0.03
CA VAL A 71 -2.68 -2.69 -1.13
C VAL A 71 -2.57 -3.55 -2.38
N ALA A 72 -3.26 -3.14 -3.45
CA ALA A 72 -3.08 -3.66 -4.79
C ALA A 72 -3.03 -2.47 -5.76
N VAL A 73 -2.34 -2.63 -6.89
CA VAL A 73 -2.17 -1.56 -7.87
C VAL A 73 -2.22 -2.13 -9.28
N ASN A 74 -2.86 -1.42 -10.20
CA ASN A 74 -2.81 -1.70 -11.63
C ASN A 74 -2.28 -0.47 -12.38
N GLY A 75 -2.34 -0.46 -13.72
CA GLY A 75 -1.83 0.66 -14.52
C GLY A 75 -2.57 1.99 -14.37
N GLN A 76 -3.63 2.06 -13.55
CA GLN A 76 -4.49 3.24 -13.42
C GLN A 76 -4.79 3.63 -11.97
N HIS A 77 -4.91 2.64 -11.08
CA HIS A 77 -5.48 2.84 -9.76
C HIS A 77 -4.70 2.11 -8.67
N ILE A 78 -4.74 2.72 -7.49
CA ILE A 78 -4.31 2.16 -6.21
C ILE A 78 -5.57 1.72 -5.46
N TYR A 79 -5.60 0.48 -5.03
CA TYR A 79 -6.67 -0.10 -4.21
C TYR A 79 -6.14 -0.46 -2.84
N TRP A 80 -6.95 -0.27 -1.80
CA TRP A 80 -6.59 -0.71 -0.45
C TRP A 80 -7.77 -1.29 0.31
N SER A 81 -7.50 -2.29 1.14
CA SER A 81 -8.49 -2.79 2.08
C SER A 81 -8.62 -1.83 3.27
N ASN A 82 -9.82 -1.30 3.46
CA ASN A 82 -10.16 -0.31 4.47
C ASN A 82 -10.92 -0.97 5.63
N SER A 83 -10.22 -1.87 6.34
CA SER A 83 -10.84 -2.85 7.24
C SER A 83 -11.66 -2.22 8.37
N GLY A 84 -11.27 -1.02 8.84
CA GLY A 84 -11.94 -0.31 9.92
C GLY A 84 -13.34 0.20 9.56
N ILE A 85 -13.68 0.20 8.27
CA ILE A 85 -15.02 0.57 7.78
C ILE A 85 -15.62 -0.49 6.85
N GLY A 86 -15.02 -1.68 6.77
CA GLY A 86 -15.53 -2.80 5.98
C GLY A 86 -15.67 -2.52 4.49
N ALA A 87 -14.71 -1.78 3.91
CA ALA A 87 -14.75 -1.32 2.52
C ALA A 87 -13.40 -1.53 1.81
N ILE A 88 -13.40 -1.44 0.48
CA ILE A 88 -12.21 -1.22 -0.34
C ILE A 88 -12.19 0.25 -0.77
N GLY A 89 -11.03 0.88 -0.71
CA GLY A 89 -10.83 2.22 -1.26
C GLY A 89 -10.09 2.20 -2.60
N GLU A 90 -10.22 3.31 -3.34
CA GLU A 90 -9.60 3.52 -4.65
C GLU A 90 -9.07 4.96 -4.75
N ALA A 91 -7.95 5.14 -5.47
CA ALA A 91 -7.42 6.42 -5.89
C ALA A 91 -6.65 6.26 -7.21
N ASN A 92 -6.39 7.37 -7.90
CA ASN A 92 -5.45 7.40 -9.04
C ASN A 92 -4.01 7.19 -8.55
N LEU A 93 -3.10 6.79 -9.45
CA LEU A 93 -1.67 6.56 -9.13
C LEU A 93 -0.95 7.78 -8.52
N ASP A 94 -1.43 8.99 -8.82
CA ASP A 94 -0.91 10.24 -8.29
C ASP A 94 -1.46 10.60 -6.89
N GLY A 95 -2.39 9.79 -6.35
CA GLY A 95 -3.07 10.01 -5.07
C GLY A 95 -4.35 10.85 -5.17
N SER A 96 -4.70 11.35 -6.36
CA SER A 96 -5.94 12.09 -6.57
C SER A 96 -7.17 11.16 -6.63
N GLY A 97 -8.37 11.74 -6.53
CA GLY A 97 -9.61 10.99 -6.72
C GLY A 97 -9.96 10.00 -5.60
N VAL A 98 -9.44 10.21 -4.38
CA VAL A 98 -9.60 9.30 -3.24
C VAL A 98 -11.08 8.98 -2.94
N GLN A 99 -11.43 7.71 -2.99
CA GLN A 99 -12.70 7.16 -2.54
C GLN A 99 -12.46 6.15 -1.41
N GLN A 100 -12.77 6.55 -0.18
CA GLN A 100 -12.57 5.66 0.99
C GLN A 100 -13.52 4.44 1.02
N ARG A 101 -14.61 4.49 0.24
CA ARG A 101 -15.67 3.47 0.18
C ARG A 101 -16.05 3.15 -1.28
N PHE A 102 -15.05 2.84 -2.10
CA PHE A 102 -15.28 2.44 -3.50
C PHE A 102 -16.11 1.16 -3.59
N ILE A 103 -15.73 0.12 -2.82
CA ILE A 103 -16.54 -1.10 -2.64
C ILE A 103 -16.97 -1.20 -1.18
N THR A 104 -18.26 -1.46 -0.95
CA THR A 104 -18.81 -1.65 0.40
C THR A 104 -19.22 -3.10 0.65
N GLY A 105 -19.33 -3.50 1.91
CA GLY A 105 -19.82 -4.84 2.28
C GLY A 105 -18.73 -5.92 2.40
N ALA A 106 -17.44 -5.55 2.30
CA ALA A 106 -16.31 -6.48 2.47
C ALA A 106 -16.13 -6.98 3.92
N LYS A 107 -16.79 -6.33 4.90
CA LYS A 107 -16.85 -6.63 6.35
C LYS A 107 -15.53 -6.61 7.12
N ASN A 108 -14.46 -7.21 6.61
CA ASN A 108 -13.12 -7.19 7.21
C ASN A 108 -12.04 -7.55 6.15
N PRO A 109 -11.87 -6.75 5.08
CA PRO A 109 -10.91 -7.05 4.03
C PRO A 109 -9.46 -6.94 4.54
N PHE A 110 -8.58 -7.83 4.06
CA PHE A 110 -7.17 -7.89 4.42
C PHE A 110 -6.27 -7.88 3.18
N GLY A 111 -5.95 -9.07 2.65
CA GLY A 111 -5.17 -9.23 1.42
C GLY A 111 -5.94 -8.68 0.23
N MET A 112 -5.21 -8.16 -0.74
CA MET A 112 -5.74 -7.57 -1.96
C MET A 112 -4.87 -8.04 -3.12
N ALA A 113 -5.48 -8.41 -4.24
CA ALA A 113 -4.82 -8.50 -5.53
C ALA A 113 -5.71 -7.88 -6.60
N VAL A 114 -5.13 -7.49 -7.73
CA VAL A 114 -5.88 -6.93 -8.86
C VAL A 114 -5.31 -7.50 -10.16
N ASP A 115 -6.19 -7.81 -11.10
CA ASP A 115 -5.82 -8.11 -12.48
C ASP A 115 -6.42 -7.06 -13.44
N ALA A 116 -6.52 -7.38 -14.73
CA ALA A 116 -7.06 -6.44 -15.71
C ALA A 116 -8.57 -6.16 -15.55
N GLU A 117 -9.30 -7.04 -14.87
CA GLU A 117 -10.78 -7.04 -14.82
C GLU A 117 -11.35 -7.11 -13.39
N HIS A 118 -10.57 -7.61 -12.43
CA HIS A 118 -11.05 -7.99 -11.10
C HIS A 118 -10.14 -7.48 -9.98
N ILE A 119 -10.78 -7.25 -8.83
CA ILE A 119 -10.15 -7.05 -7.53
C ILE A 119 -10.48 -8.28 -6.68
N TYR A 120 -9.47 -8.89 -6.06
CA TYR A 120 -9.55 -10.09 -5.22
C TYR A 120 -9.23 -9.78 -3.77
#